data_AF-A0A3D9LGA2-F1
#
_entry.id   AF-A0A3D9LGA2-F1
#
_cell.length_a   1.000
_cell.length_b   1.000
_cell.length_c   1.000
_cell.angle_alpha   90.00
_cell.angle_beta   90.00
_cell.angle_gamma   90.00
#
_symmetry.space_group_name_H-M   'P 1'
#
loop_
_entity.id
_entity.type
_entity.pdbx_description
1 polymer ?
#
loop_
_entity_poly.entity_id
_entity_poly.type
_entity_poly.pdbx_seq_one_letter_code
_entity_poly.pdbx_strand_id
1 'polypeptide(L)' 'MDITAAIETIPEDDTGSGERGFDELTAEAESYEAAVAALRERVPAGWRIMNLRRSEH' A
#
# COMPACT_ATOMS: atom_id res chain seq x y z
N MET A 1 -0.53 5.94 -15.86
CA MET A 1 0.01 4.63 -15.42
C MET A 1 -0.53 4.37 -14.05
N ASP A 2 -1.09 3.19 -13.82
CA ASP A 2 -1.73 2.89 -12.53
C ASP A 2 -0.88 1.96 -11.69
N ILE A 3 -0.77 2.27 -10.40
CA ILE A 3 -0.16 1.41 -9.40
C ILE A 3 -1.14 1.17 -8.28
N THR A 4 -1.36 -0.10 -7.96
CA THR A 4 -2.09 -0.53 -6.78
C THR A 4 -1.10 -1.00 -5.72
N ALA A 5 -1.15 -0.42 -4.53
CA ALA A 5 -0.49 -0.90 -3.33
C ALA A 5 -1.45 -1.75 -2.51
N ALA A 6 -1.05 -2.99 -2.21
CA ALA A 6 -1.66 -3.75 -1.13
C ALA A 6 -1.06 -3.27 0.20
N ILE A 7 -1.91 -2.91 1.15
CA ILE A 7 -1.51 -2.42 2.47
C ILE A 7 -2.07 -3.32 3.58
N GLU A 8 -1.35 -3.39 4.68
CA GLU A 8 -1.81 -4.09 5.88
C GLU A 8 -1.54 -3.28 7.14
N THR A 9 -2.33 -3.51 8.19
CA THR A 9 -2.06 -2.99 9.53
C THR A 9 -0.76 -3.61 10.06
N ILE A 10 0.10 -2.78 10.64
CA ILE A 10 1.30 -3.23 11.37
C ILE A 10 0.81 -3.80 12.72
N PRO A 11 0.93 -5.12 12.96
CA PRO A 11 0.55 -5.69 14.24
C PRO A 11 1.51 -5.22 15.33
N GLU A 12 0.99 -5.02 16.55
CA GLU A 12 1.84 -4.72 17.73
C GLU A 12 2.76 -5.91 18.09
N ASP A 13 2.35 -7.13 17.73
CA ASP A 13 3.08 -8.36 17.95
C ASP A 13 3.16 -9.19 16.65
N ASP A 14 4.38 -9.37 16.13
CA ASP A 14 4.65 -10.10 14.89
C ASP A 14 4.66 -11.64 15.10
N THR A 15 4.33 -12.11 16.32
CA THR A 15 4.24 -13.55 16.65
C THR A 15 2.95 -14.23 16.22
N GLY A 16 2.04 -13.51 15.53
CA GLY A 16 0.93 -14.11 14.79
C GLY A 16 -0.44 -14.08 15.47
N SER A 17 -0.57 -13.42 16.62
CA SER A 17 -1.85 -13.23 17.32
C SER A 17 -2.24 -11.76 17.36
N GLY A 18 -2.97 -11.29 16.34
CA GLY A 18 -3.51 -9.93 16.27
C GLY A 18 -4.44 -9.77 15.07
N GLU A 19 -5.44 -8.90 15.17
CA GLU A 19 -6.27 -8.53 14.02
C GLU A 19 -5.39 -7.89 12.94
N ARG A 20 -5.37 -8.48 11.74
CA ARG A 20 -4.69 -7.93 10.58
C ARG A 20 -5.74 -7.38 9.61
N GLY A 21 -5.74 -6.06 9.42
CA GLY A 21 -6.48 -5.40 8.36
C GLY A 21 -5.70 -5.48 7.05
N PHE A 22 -6.41 -5.75 5.95
CA PHE A 22 -5.88 -5.72 4.59
C PHE A 22 -6.73 -4.78 3.74
N ASP A 23 -6.08 -3.94 2.93
CA ASP A 23 -6.74 -3.03 1.99
C ASP A 23 -5.86 -2.76 0.77
N GLU A 24 -6.42 -2.12 -0.26
CA GLU A 24 -5.71 -1.74 -1.48
C GLU A 24 -5.88 -0.24 -1.78
N LEU A 25 -4.78 0.42 -2.16
CA LEU A 25 -4.77 1.81 -2.61
C LEU A 25 -4.29 1.87 -4.06
N THR A 26 -5.03 2.54 -4.94
CA THR A 26 -4.60 2.77 -6.32
C THR A 26 -4.28 4.24 -6.56
N ALA A 27 -3.17 4.51 -7.24
CA ALA A 27 -2.76 5.84 -7.68
C ALA A 27 -2.42 5.81 -9.17
N GLU A 28 -2.90 6.82 -9.88
CA GLU A 28 -2.54 7.12 -11.26
C GLU A 28 -1.47 8.21 -11.28
N ALA A 29 -0.38 8.01 -12.02
CA ALA A 29 0.62 9.05 -12.25
C ALA A 29 1.32 8.88 -13.61
N GLU A 30 2.11 9.89 -13.96
CA GLU A 30 2.95 9.92 -15.17
C GLU A 30 4.18 9.01 -15.06
N SER A 31 4.63 8.70 -13.84
CA SER A 31 5.78 7.82 -13.59
C SER A 31 5.55 6.87 -12.41
N TYR A 32 6.37 5.81 -12.36
CA TYR A 32 6.34 4.86 -11.26
C TYR A 32 6.70 5.53 -9.93
N GLU A 33 7.75 6.35 -9.89
CA GLU A 33 8.14 7.03 -8.65
C GLU A 33 7.05 7.98 -8.15
N ALA A 34 6.38 8.70 -9.05
CA ALA A 34 5.30 9.62 -8.71
C ALA A 34 4.09 8.88 -8.12
N ALA A 35 3.67 7.77 -8.75
CA ALA A 35 2.57 6.96 -8.22
C ALA A 35 2.93 6.31 -6.87
N VAL A 36 4.17 5.85 -6.68
CA VAL A 36 4.63 5.30 -5.38
C VAL A 36 4.67 6.38 -4.30
N ALA A 37 5.11 7.60 -4.61
CA ALA A 37 5.09 8.71 -3.67
C ALA A 37 3.66 9.05 -3.24
N ALA A 38 2.74 9.17 -4.20
CA ALA A 38 1.32 9.41 -3.94
C ALA A 38 0.68 8.30 -3.10
N LEU A 39 1.05 7.03 -3.35
CA LEU A 39 0.58 5.91 -2.54
C LEU A 39 1.08 6.00 -1.10
N ARG A 40 2.36 6.31 -0.89
CA ARG A 40 2.97 6.43 0.45
C ARG A 40 2.33 7.53 1.29
N GLU A 41 1.98 8.65 0.69
CA GLU A 41 1.28 9.74 1.37
C GLU A 41 -0.15 9.36 1.81
N ARG A 42 -0.76 8.39 1.12
CA ARG A 42 -2.11 7.90 1.40
C ARG A 42 -2.16 6.70 2.33
N VAL A 43 -1.01 6.09 2.66
CA VAL A 43 -0.96 4.97 3.61
C VAL A 43 -1.38 5.49 4.99
N PRO A 44 -2.42 4.92 5.62
CA PRO A 44 -2.83 5.32 6.96
C PRO A 44 -1.72 5.07 7.99
N ALA A 45 -1.69 5.89 9.05
CA ALA A 45 -0.77 5.67 10.15
C ALA A 45 -1.00 4.27 10.78
N GLY A 46 0.09 3.55 11.06
CA GLY A 46 0.03 2.18 11.56
C GLY A 46 -0.19 1.12 10.49
N TRP A 47 -0.13 1.47 9.20
CA TRP A 47 -0.20 0.55 8.08
C TRP A 47 1.12 0.53 7.30
N ARG A 48 1.37 -0.57 6.57
CA ARG A 48 2.54 -0.73 5.69
C ARG A 48 2.13 -1.22 4.31
N ILE A 49 2.88 -0.82 3.30
CA ILE A 49 2.77 -1.39 1.94
C ILE A 49 3.44 -2.76 1.93
N MET A 50 2.69 -3.77 1.47
CA MET A 50 3.16 -5.15 1.34
C MET A 50 3.58 -5.48 -0.08
N ASN A 51 2.84 -4.99 -1.07
CA ASN A 51 3.11 -5.26 -2.47
C ASN A 51 2.66 -4.10 -3.35
N LEU A 52 3.28 -3.97 -4.52
CA LEU A 52 2.95 -2.98 -5.54
C LEU A 52 2.69 -3.71 -6.86
N ARG A 53 1.50 -3.52 -7.44
CA ARG A 53 1.13 -4.03 -8.75
C ARG A 53 0.99 -2.87 -9.72
N ARG A 54 1.69 -2.94 -10.85
CA ARG A 54 1.52 -2.02 -11.97
C ARG A 54 0.39 -2.52 -12.87
N SER A 55 -0.46 -1.62 -13.32
CA SER A 55 -1.49 -1.86 -14.31
C SER A 55 -1.30 -0.85 -15.45
N GLU A 56 -1.06 -1.39 -16.64
CA GLU A 56 -1.05 -0.62 -17.89
C GLU A 56 -2.45 -0.81 -18.48
N HIS A 57 -3.32 0.19 -18.29
CA HIS A 57 -4.65 0.21 -18.90
C HIS A 57 -4.63 0.93 -20.25
#